data_AF-A0A1C6MQ79-F1
#
_entry.id   AF-A0A1C6MQ79-F1
#
_cell.length_a   1.000
_cell.length_b   1.000
_cell.length_c   1.000
_cell.angle_alpha   90.00
_cell.angle_beta   90.00
_cell.angle_gamma   90.00
#
_symmetry.space_group_name_H-M   'P 1'
#
loop_
_entity.id
_entity.type
_entity.pdbx_description
1 polymer ?
#
loop_
_entity_poly.entity_id
_entity_poly.type
_entity_poly.pdbx_seq_one_letter_code
_entity_poly.pdbx_strand_id
1 'polypeptide(L)'
;MRSGPRRWARACLPLSMLALAACGSGEPQSSPTPEVGSATSIDGELGDSAGARSGEDPSGVSRDGTDTRGDGDIGESAGAAASGGQAGQGEEGAAVWPVDDVVGAVPRSAPSGQGKGAVSVVTYDARPAGEYADAVRDAAASWNDRVRNVRLRPASDGAKADIRITVVKGWPGADPAGANLGRGTVEIGREALRQGYAPARVVAHELGHLLGLEDKQPGSCSSVMSGKSPGTRCTNSAPSGAEVRQVEANFGADG
;
A
#
# COMPACT_ATOMS: atom_id res chain seq x y z
N MET A 1 7.40 -23.98 -52.64
CA MET A 1 8.66 -24.12 -51.88
C MET A 1 8.35 -24.20 -50.40
N ARG A 2 8.60 -25.36 -49.78
CA ARG A 2 8.42 -25.63 -48.34
C ARG A 2 9.73 -25.32 -47.62
N SER A 3 9.69 -24.56 -46.54
CA SER A 3 10.80 -24.44 -45.58
C SER A 3 10.26 -24.64 -44.18
N GLY A 4 10.72 -25.71 -43.52
CA GLY A 4 10.20 -26.21 -42.23
C GLY A 4 10.86 -25.58 -40.99
N PRO A 5 10.35 -25.92 -39.78
CA PRO A 5 10.80 -25.35 -38.52
C PRO A 5 12.05 -26.04 -37.94
N ARG A 6 12.98 -25.23 -37.41
CA ARG A 6 14.18 -25.68 -36.68
C ARG A 6 13.82 -26.08 -35.25
N ARG A 7 13.96 -27.37 -34.96
CA ARG A 7 13.88 -27.97 -33.62
C ARG A 7 15.20 -27.74 -32.89
N TRP A 8 15.16 -27.20 -31.68
CA TRP A 8 16.30 -27.21 -30.76
C TRP A 8 16.13 -28.37 -29.77
N ALA A 9 17.13 -29.24 -29.76
CA ALA A 9 17.17 -30.45 -28.96
C ALA A 9 17.53 -30.13 -27.49
N ARG A 10 16.81 -30.80 -26.58
CA ARG A 10 17.18 -31.01 -25.19
C ARG A 10 18.56 -31.68 -25.10
N ALA A 11 19.43 -31.16 -24.23
CA ALA A 11 20.55 -31.91 -23.69
C ALA A 11 20.24 -32.23 -22.22
N CYS A 12 19.97 -33.51 -21.95
CA CYS A 12 20.06 -34.10 -20.62
C CYS A 12 21.53 -34.25 -20.25
N LEU A 13 21.89 -33.87 -19.03
CA LEU A 13 23.08 -34.35 -18.34
C LEU A 13 22.63 -34.88 -16.97
N PRO A 14 22.70 -36.20 -16.72
CA PRO A 14 22.65 -36.75 -15.37
C PRO A 14 24.08 -36.83 -14.82
N LEU A 15 24.34 -36.23 -13.65
CA LEU A 15 25.54 -36.56 -12.89
C LEU A 15 25.15 -37.03 -11.49
N SER A 16 25.71 -38.19 -11.17
CA SER A 16 25.43 -39.07 -10.06
C SER A 16 25.83 -38.52 -8.70
N MET A 17 25.03 -38.96 -7.72
CA MET A 17 25.34 -39.29 -6.33
C MET A 17 26.76 -39.05 -5.80
N LEU A 18 26.81 -38.39 -4.63
CA LEU A 18 27.61 -38.88 -3.51
C LEU A 18 26.83 -38.65 -2.20
N ALA A 19 26.28 -39.73 -1.64
CA ALA A 19 25.78 -39.76 -0.28
C ALA A 19 26.92 -40.20 0.63
N LEU A 20 27.28 -39.37 1.62
CA LEU A 20 28.01 -39.83 2.80
C LEU A 20 27.04 -39.81 3.99
N ALA A 21 26.90 -40.98 4.59
CA ALA A 21 26.27 -41.19 5.88
C ALA A 21 27.16 -40.63 7.00
N ALA A 22 26.54 -39.97 7.98
CA ALA A 22 27.08 -39.90 9.33
C ALA A 22 25.90 -40.03 10.31
N CYS A 23 25.94 -41.12 11.06
CA CYS A 23 25.08 -41.42 12.18
C CYS A 23 25.53 -40.57 13.37
N GLY A 24 24.61 -39.85 14.00
CA GLY A 24 24.88 -39.01 15.16
C GLY A 24 23.67 -38.94 16.06
N SER A 25 23.49 -39.98 16.87
CA SER A 25 22.54 -40.03 17.98
C SER A 25 22.94 -38.98 19.03
N GLY A 26 22.05 -38.04 19.32
CA GLY A 26 22.17 -37.09 20.42
C GLY A 26 20.84 -37.01 21.16
N GLU A 27 20.86 -37.50 22.40
CA GLU A 27 19.75 -37.65 23.34
C GLU A 27 19.02 -36.34 23.71
N PRO A 28 17.78 -36.44 24.24
CA PRO A 28 16.92 -35.29 24.54
C PRO A 28 17.32 -34.62 25.86
N GLN A 29 17.42 -33.29 25.86
CA GLN A 29 17.48 -32.51 27.10
C GLN A 29 16.18 -31.73 27.31
N SER A 30 15.45 -32.23 28.30
CA SER A 30 14.49 -31.60 29.20
C SER A 30 14.33 -30.08 29.12
N SER A 31 13.07 -29.67 28.95
CA SER A 31 12.54 -28.37 29.37
C SER A 31 12.76 -28.12 30.86
N PRO A 32 12.87 -26.84 31.26
CA PRO A 32 11.97 -26.39 32.32
C PRO A 32 11.05 -25.25 31.87
N THR A 33 9.87 -25.28 32.47
CA THR A 33 8.72 -24.38 32.40
C THR A 33 9.04 -22.93 32.80
N PRO A 34 8.22 -21.95 32.38
CA PRO A 34 8.37 -20.56 32.76
C PRO A 34 7.97 -20.33 34.22
N GLU A 35 8.82 -19.63 34.96
CA GLU A 35 8.46 -19.06 36.26
C GLU A 35 7.52 -17.87 36.07
N VAL A 36 6.37 -17.97 36.74
CA VAL A 36 5.37 -16.93 36.90
C VAL A 36 5.84 -15.93 37.96
N GLY A 37 6.33 -14.77 37.51
CA GLY A 37 6.59 -13.62 38.37
C GLY A 37 5.29 -12.86 38.63
N SER A 38 4.77 -13.03 39.84
CA SER A 38 3.57 -12.38 40.36
C SER A 38 3.61 -10.86 40.27
N ALA A 39 2.46 -10.31 39.90
CA ALA A 39 2.09 -8.91 39.99
C ALA A 39 2.24 -8.37 41.43
N THR A 40 2.90 -7.23 41.56
CA THR A 40 2.72 -6.32 42.69
C THR A 40 1.82 -5.18 42.24
N SER A 41 0.61 -5.17 42.78
CA SER A 41 -0.30 -4.03 42.80
C SER A 41 0.38 -2.83 43.46
N ILE A 42 0.26 -1.66 42.83
CA ILE A 42 0.34 -0.37 43.53
C ILE A 42 -0.99 0.35 43.33
N ASP A 43 -1.69 0.51 44.44
CA ASP A 43 -2.84 1.38 44.63
C ASP A 43 -2.38 2.85 44.70
N GLY A 44 -3.27 3.77 44.28
CA GLY A 44 -3.14 5.22 44.42
C GLY A 44 -3.09 5.92 43.06
N GLU A 45 -3.93 6.90 42.73
CA GLU A 45 -4.78 7.76 43.54
C GLU A 45 -5.77 8.44 42.58
N LEU A 46 -7.01 8.58 43.02
CA LEU A 46 -8.07 9.32 42.33
C LEU A 46 -7.84 10.83 42.52
N GLY A 47 -7.48 11.52 41.45
CA GLY A 47 -7.43 12.99 41.38
C GLY A 47 -8.60 13.54 40.58
N ASP A 48 -9.71 13.77 41.26
CA ASP A 48 -10.89 14.50 40.77
C ASP A 48 -10.57 15.99 40.69
N SER A 49 -10.88 16.65 39.58
CA SER A 49 -10.85 18.12 39.47
C SER A 49 -11.76 18.57 38.33
N ALA A 50 -13.06 18.57 38.62
CA ALA A 50 -14.04 19.39 37.95
C ALA A 50 -13.65 20.88 38.03
N GLY A 51 -13.74 21.59 36.90
CA GLY A 51 -13.47 23.01 36.79
C GLY A 51 -14.35 23.65 35.72
N ALA A 52 -15.66 23.58 35.90
CA ALA A 52 -16.61 24.39 35.16
C ALA A 52 -16.50 25.85 35.62
N ARG A 53 -16.44 26.78 34.67
CA ARG A 53 -16.75 28.20 34.93
C ARG A 53 -17.39 28.79 33.68
N SER A 54 -18.72 28.87 33.75
CA SER A 54 -19.58 29.74 32.96
C SER A 54 -19.28 31.19 33.29
N GLY A 55 -19.42 32.06 32.28
CA GLY A 55 -19.38 33.51 32.41
C GLY A 55 -19.96 34.11 31.14
N GLU A 56 -21.27 34.31 31.14
CA GLU A 56 -22.05 35.04 30.13
C GLU A 56 -21.99 36.55 30.41
N ASP A 57 -21.69 37.32 29.36
CA ASP A 57 -22.34 38.58 28.87
C ASP A 57 -22.41 39.84 29.80
N PRO A 58 -22.70 41.10 29.31
CA PRO A 58 -23.21 41.46 27.99
C PRO A 58 -22.74 42.80 27.33
N SER A 59 -23.21 42.97 26.09
CA SER A 59 -23.68 44.21 25.42
C SER A 59 -22.71 45.20 24.76
N GLY A 60 -22.79 45.24 23.41
CA GLY A 60 -23.41 46.39 22.73
C GLY A 60 -22.54 47.18 21.74
N VAL A 61 -22.80 47.04 20.43
CA VAL A 61 -23.37 48.13 19.60
C VAL A 61 -23.76 47.59 18.20
N SER A 62 -24.99 47.91 17.78
CA SER A 62 -25.52 47.70 16.42
C SER A 62 -25.14 48.84 15.47
N ARG A 63 -25.11 48.54 14.16
CA ARG A 63 -25.80 49.21 13.02
C ARG A 63 -25.35 48.50 11.74
N ASP A 64 -26.25 47.83 11.01
CA ASP A 64 -27.25 48.34 10.05
C ASP A 64 -26.67 48.59 8.65
N GLY A 65 -27.32 48.04 7.62
CA GLY A 65 -26.92 48.18 6.22
C GLY A 65 -27.46 47.07 5.32
N THR A 66 -28.61 47.34 4.69
CA THR A 66 -29.44 46.49 3.84
C THR A 66 -28.95 46.34 2.38
N ASP A 67 -29.65 45.44 1.65
CA ASP A 67 -29.85 45.41 0.18
C ASP A 67 -28.73 44.79 -0.69
N THR A 68 -28.96 43.97 -1.72
CA THR A 68 -30.15 43.60 -2.51
C THR A 68 -29.93 42.27 -3.27
N ARG A 69 -31.05 41.64 -3.66
CA ARG A 69 -31.18 40.55 -4.65
C ARG A 69 -30.76 40.99 -6.07
N GLY A 70 -30.32 40.02 -6.89
CA GLY A 70 -30.29 40.12 -8.35
C GLY A 70 -30.18 38.74 -9.02
N ASP A 71 -31.22 38.37 -9.78
CA ASP A 71 -31.43 37.16 -10.59
C ASP A 71 -30.80 37.23 -11.99
N GLY A 72 -30.63 36.04 -12.62
CA GLY A 72 -30.57 35.80 -14.08
C GLY A 72 -29.19 35.95 -14.75
N ASP A 73 -28.79 35.22 -15.79
CA ASP A 73 -29.45 34.23 -16.65
C ASP A 73 -28.37 33.59 -17.59
N ILE A 74 -28.74 32.49 -18.25
CA ILE A 74 -28.18 31.74 -19.41
C ILE A 74 -26.88 32.15 -20.16
N GLY A 75 -26.16 31.11 -20.63
CA GLY A 75 -25.25 31.21 -21.79
C GLY A 75 -24.45 29.94 -22.11
N GLU A 76 -24.99 29.04 -22.94
CA GLU A 76 -24.22 28.06 -23.73
C GLU A 76 -23.32 28.78 -24.76
N SER A 77 -22.12 28.26 -25.04
CA SER A 77 -21.56 28.13 -26.40
C SER A 77 -20.22 27.38 -26.41
N ALA A 78 -20.11 26.47 -27.38
CA ALA A 78 -18.96 25.66 -27.75
C ALA A 78 -17.79 26.46 -28.37
N GLY A 79 -16.62 25.83 -28.48
CA GLY A 79 -15.59 26.25 -29.45
C GLY A 79 -14.17 25.83 -29.12
N ALA A 80 -13.62 24.92 -29.92
CA ALA A 80 -12.26 24.43 -29.88
C ALA A 80 -11.19 25.47 -30.26
N ALA A 81 -9.96 25.30 -29.75
CA ALA A 81 -8.74 25.73 -30.43
C ALA A 81 -7.53 24.91 -29.96
N ALA A 82 -6.75 24.46 -30.94
CA ALA A 82 -5.51 23.70 -30.79
C ALA A 82 -4.29 24.61 -30.57
N SER A 83 -3.28 24.09 -29.87
CA SER A 83 -1.85 24.33 -30.10
C SER A 83 -1.11 23.11 -29.49
N GLY A 84 -0.19 22.42 -30.14
CA GLY A 84 0.84 22.89 -31.06
C GLY A 84 2.10 23.18 -30.25
N GLY A 85 2.97 22.17 -30.04
CA GLY A 85 4.25 22.34 -29.37
C GLY A 85 5.11 21.06 -29.41
N GLN A 86 6.06 21.03 -30.33
CA GLN A 86 7.06 19.98 -30.48
C GLN A 86 8.44 20.45 -30.01
N ALA A 87 9.21 19.48 -29.51
CA ALA A 87 10.67 19.39 -29.43
C ALA A 87 11.33 19.71 -28.07
N GLY A 88 12.23 18.80 -27.67
CA GLY A 88 13.30 19.13 -26.73
C GLY A 88 13.69 18.00 -25.76
N GLN A 89 14.50 17.06 -26.27
CA GLN A 89 15.74 16.52 -25.67
C GLN A 89 15.81 16.38 -24.13
N GLY A 90 16.00 15.13 -23.68
CA GLY A 90 16.19 14.82 -22.28
C GLY A 90 17.54 15.26 -21.73
N GLU A 91 17.59 15.36 -20.40
CA GLU A 91 18.72 14.98 -19.56
C GLU A 91 18.16 14.50 -18.21
N GLU A 92 18.84 13.54 -17.62
CA GLU A 92 18.48 12.86 -16.39
C GLU A 92 18.56 13.83 -15.19
N GLY A 93 17.46 13.95 -14.46
CA GLY A 93 17.39 14.65 -13.19
C GLY A 93 16.32 13.99 -12.33
N ALA A 94 16.73 13.43 -11.19
CA ALA A 94 15.83 12.85 -10.22
C ALA A 94 14.80 13.91 -9.77
N ALA A 95 13.53 13.70 -10.14
CA ALA A 95 12.44 14.57 -9.76
C ALA A 95 12.25 14.55 -8.24
N VAL A 96 12.60 15.67 -7.61
CA VAL A 96 12.18 16.01 -6.24
C VAL A 96 10.73 16.48 -6.35
N TRP A 97 9.79 15.70 -5.80
CA TRP A 97 8.38 16.09 -5.78
C TRP A 97 8.15 17.22 -4.76
N PRO A 98 7.59 18.38 -5.18
CA PRO A 98 7.19 19.45 -4.28
C PRO A 98 5.96 19.04 -3.45
N VAL A 99 5.81 19.67 -2.29
CA VAL A 99 4.83 19.29 -1.25
C VAL A 99 3.40 19.74 -1.50
N ASP A 100 3.04 20.31 -2.67
CA ASP A 100 1.74 20.97 -2.89
C ASP A 100 1.09 20.81 -4.29
N ASP A 101 1.37 19.75 -5.06
CA ASP A 101 0.65 19.51 -6.33
C ASP A 101 -0.58 18.61 -6.13
N VAL A 102 -1.76 19.23 -5.97
CA VAL A 102 -3.08 18.56 -5.89
C VAL A 102 -4.05 19.16 -6.91
N VAL A 103 -3.96 18.76 -8.18
CA VAL A 103 -5.13 18.78 -9.10
C VAL A 103 -4.98 17.67 -10.14
N GLY A 104 -5.69 16.57 -9.93
CA GLY A 104 -5.93 15.54 -10.95
C GLY A 104 -7.22 14.81 -10.63
N ALA A 105 -8.34 15.25 -11.20
CA ALA A 105 -9.61 14.56 -11.07
C ALA A 105 -9.58 13.28 -11.93
N VAL A 106 -9.79 12.13 -11.31
CA VAL A 106 -10.00 10.84 -11.98
C VAL A 106 -11.42 10.33 -11.73
N PRO A 107 -12.08 9.75 -12.75
CA PRO A 107 -13.49 9.41 -12.69
C PRO A 107 -13.78 8.26 -11.70
N ARG A 108 -14.79 8.47 -10.86
CA ARG A 108 -15.30 7.48 -9.91
C ARG A 108 -16.25 6.49 -10.59
N SER A 109 -15.84 5.24 -10.75
CA SER A 109 -16.76 4.15 -11.14
C SER A 109 -17.63 3.70 -9.95
N ALA A 110 -18.92 3.47 -10.22
CA ALA A 110 -19.91 3.04 -9.24
C ALA A 110 -19.86 1.52 -8.97
N PRO A 111 -20.23 1.03 -7.77
CA PRO A 111 -20.14 -0.39 -7.44
C PRO A 111 -21.33 -1.20 -8.02
N SER A 112 -21.02 -2.24 -8.80
CA SER A 112 -21.93 -3.33 -9.16
C SER A 112 -21.90 -4.46 -8.12
N GLY A 113 -23.03 -5.16 -7.96
CA GLY A 113 -23.36 -6.02 -6.83
C GLY A 113 -22.50 -7.28 -6.62
N GLN A 114 -22.54 -7.79 -5.39
CA GLN A 114 -21.73 -8.90 -4.88
C GLN A 114 -22.15 -10.24 -5.50
N GLY A 115 -21.33 -10.76 -6.42
CA GLY A 115 -21.27 -12.19 -6.73
C GLY A 115 -20.19 -12.87 -5.88
N LYS A 116 -20.40 -14.13 -5.48
CA LYS A 116 -19.30 -14.95 -4.92
C LYS A 116 -18.35 -15.37 -6.05
N GLY A 117 -17.49 -14.46 -6.47
CA GLY A 117 -16.43 -14.71 -7.44
C GLY A 117 -15.34 -15.62 -6.88
N ALA A 118 -14.51 -16.19 -7.77
CA ALA A 118 -13.30 -16.89 -7.36
C ALA A 118 -12.32 -15.90 -6.69
N VAL A 119 -11.69 -16.31 -5.58
CA VAL A 119 -10.67 -15.48 -4.93
C VAL A 119 -9.46 -15.34 -5.85
N SER A 120 -9.13 -14.12 -6.23
CA SER A 120 -7.95 -13.81 -7.02
C SER A 120 -6.68 -14.10 -6.24
N VAL A 121 -5.79 -14.93 -6.77
CA VAL A 121 -4.48 -15.18 -6.16
C VAL A 121 -3.44 -14.34 -6.90
N VAL A 122 -2.81 -13.43 -6.17
CA VAL A 122 -1.74 -12.56 -6.67
C VAL A 122 -0.43 -13.02 -6.08
N THR A 123 0.53 -13.36 -6.93
CA THR A 123 1.84 -13.84 -6.48
C THR A 123 2.86 -12.71 -6.38
N TYR A 124 3.69 -12.71 -5.34
CA TYR A 124 4.77 -11.73 -5.17
C TYR A 124 6.15 -12.39 -5.03
N ASP A 125 7.18 -11.73 -5.56
CA ASP A 125 8.58 -12.09 -5.35
C ASP A 125 9.26 -11.11 -4.40
N ALA A 126 9.53 -11.57 -3.18
CA ALA A 126 10.21 -10.80 -2.13
C ALA A 126 11.74 -11.01 -2.11
N ARG A 127 12.30 -11.91 -2.93
CA ARG A 127 13.75 -12.19 -2.93
C ARG A 127 14.58 -10.93 -3.24
N PRO A 128 14.20 -10.06 -4.20
CA PRO A 128 14.92 -8.82 -4.45
C PRO A 128 14.79 -7.78 -3.33
N ALA A 129 13.89 -7.97 -2.37
CA ALA A 129 13.77 -7.11 -1.20
C ALA A 129 14.89 -7.35 -0.15
N GLY A 130 15.62 -8.46 -0.25
CA GLY A 130 16.77 -8.78 0.60
C GLY A 130 16.43 -8.72 2.09
N GLU A 131 17.09 -7.83 2.82
CA GLU A 131 16.91 -7.61 4.26
C GLU A 131 15.47 -7.20 4.67
N TYR A 132 14.64 -6.75 3.72
CA TYR A 132 13.24 -6.36 3.97
C TYR A 132 12.22 -7.46 3.65
N ALA A 133 12.65 -8.69 3.34
CA ALA A 133 11.74 -9.77 2.97
C ALA A 133 10.69 -10.10 4.06
N ASP A 134 11.04 -9.97 5.35
CA ASP A 134 10.07 -10.11 6.45
C ASP A 134 8.99 -9.02 6.42
N ALA A 135 9.39 -7.75 6.24
CA ALA A 135 8.44 -6.65 6.14
C ALA A 135 7.46 -6.81 4.97
N VAL A 136 7.92 -7.41 3.86
CA VAL A 136 7.05 -7.77 2.74
C VAL A 136 6.03 -8.83 3.13
N ARG A 137 6.45 -9.87 3.86
CA ARG A 137 5.54 -10.91 4.35
C ARG A 137 4.51 -10.33 5.31
N ASP A 138 4.93 -9.46 6.22
CA ASP A 138 4.06 -8.80 7.19
C ASP A 138 3.02 -7.88 6.53
N ALA A 139 3.46 -7.10 5.53
CA ALA A 139 2.57 -6.27 4.73
C ALA A 139 1.56 -7.10 3.92
N ALA A 140 2.01 -8.20 3.31
CA ALA A 140 1.11 -9.11 2.60
C ALA A 140 0.10 -9.75 3.56
N ALA A 141 0.54 -10.14 4.77
CA ALA A 141 -0.31 -10.69 5.82
C ALA A 141 -1.38 -9.67 6.28
N SER A 142 -1.01 -8.41 6.49
CA SER A 142 -1.95 -7.38 6.98
C SER A 142 -3.14 -7.14 6.03
N TRP A 143 -2.91 -7.21 4.72
CA TRP A 143 -3.94 -7.22 3.68
C TRP A 143 -4.76 -8.51 3.75
N ASN A 144 -4.07 -9.64 3.66
CA ASN A 144 -4.62 -11.00 3.65
C ASN A 144 -5.55 -11.33 4.84
N ASP A 145 -5.35 -10.69 5.99
CA ASP A 145 -6.19 -10.87 7.18
C ASP A 145 -7.56 -10.17 7.07
N ARG A 146 -7.67 -9.19 6.16
CA ARG A 146 -8.83 -8.28 6.08
C ARG A 146 -9.62 -8.41 4.79
N VAL A 147 -8.97 -8.71 3.67
CA VAL A 147 -9.63 -8.89 2.37
C VAL A 147 -9.94 -10.36 2.09
N ARG A 148 -10.93 -10.61 1.25
CA ARG A 148 -11.51 -11.92 0.94
C ARG A 148 -11.48 -12.25 -0.54
N ASN A 149 -11.62 -11.26 -1.42
CA ASN A 149 -11.67 -11.45 -2.87
C ASN A 149 -10.27 -11.52 -3.51
N VAL A 150 -9.20 -11.20 -2.77
CA VAL A 150 -7.82 -11.35 -3.22
C VAL A 150 -6.93 -11.98 -2.14
N ARG A 151 -5.95 -12.78 -2.54
CA ARG A 151 -4.93 -13.35 -1.65
C ARG A 151 -3.54 -13.11 -2.23
N LEU A 152 -2.69 -12.45 -1.45
CA LEU A 152 -1.27 -12.27 -1.73
C LEU A 152 -0.49 -13.52 -1.28
N ARG A 153 0.30 -14.11 -2.16
CA ARG A 153 1.13 -15.30 -1.85
C ARG A 153 2.55 -15.15 -2.39
N PRO A 154 3.58 -15.66 -1.69
CA PRO A 154 4.91 -15.78 -2.29
C PRO A 154 4.84 -16.60 -3.58
N ALA A 155 5.53 -16.16 -4.61
CA ALA A 155 5.77 -16.98 -5.79
C ALA A 155 6.69 -18.15 -5.46
N SER A 156 6.45 -19.30 -6.08
CA SER A 156 7.35 -20.46 -5.99
C SER A 156 8.72 -20.13 -6.58
N ASP A 157 9.75 -20.84 -6.12
CA ASP A 157 11.09 -20.64 -6.66
C ASP A 157 11.17 -20.89 -8.17
N GLY A 158 11.87 -20.00 -8.88
CA GLY A 158 11.95 -20.00 -10.33
C GLY A 158 10.67 -19.59 -11.09
N ALA A 159 9.54 -19.38 -10.41
CA ALA A 159 8.32 -18.88 -11.05
C ALA A 159 8.36 -17.36 -11.25
N LYS A 160 7.73 -16.89 -12.32
CA LYS A 160 7.48 -15.46 -12.54
C LYS A 160 6.31 -15.02 -11.64
N ALA A 161 6.57 -14.07 -10.75
CA ALA A 161 5.55 -13.44 -9.92
C ALA A 161 4.71 -12.41 -10.71
N ASP A 162 3.51 -12.13 -10.21
CA ASP A 162 2.69 -11.00 -10.67
C ASP A 162 3.24 -9.66 -10.16
N ILE A 163 3.67 -9.63 -8.90
CA ILE A 163 4.30 -8.48 -8.26
C ILE A 163 5.78 -8.76 -8.02
N ARG A 164 6.66 -7.89 -8.52
CA ARG A 164 8.08 -7.89 -8.14
C ARG A 164 8.31 -6.86 -7.05
N ILE A 165 9.01 -7.22 -5.98
CA ILE A 165 9.29 -6.30 -4.88
C ILE A 165 10.79 -6.08 -4.77
N THR A 166 11.24 -4.87 -5.05
CA THR A 166 12.65 -4.48 -5.16
C THR A 166 13.00 -3.38 -4.16
N VAL A 167 14.29 -3.15 -3.93
CA VAL A 167 14.79 -2.04 -3.11
C VAL A 167 15.46 -1.02 -4.01
N VAL A 168 15.11 0.25 -3.85
CA VAL A 168 15.67 1.37 -4.62
C VAL A 168 16.31 2.40 -3.70
N LYS A 169 17.17 3.25 -4.26
CA LYS A 169 17.84 4.32 -3.48
C LYS A 169 16.89 5.45 -3.07
N GLY A 170 15.90 5.75 -3.91
CA GLY A 170 14.99 6.89 -3.77
C GLY A 170 13.85 6.67 -2.78
N TRP A 171 12.78 7.44 -2.98
CA TRP A 171 11.52 7.25 -2.28
C TRP A 171 10.82 5.96 -2.74
N PRO A 172 9.98 5.35 -1.89
CA PRO A 172 9.18 4.20 -2.26
C PRO A 172 8.19 4.56 -3.36
N GLY A 173 7.71 3.55 -4.07
CA GLY A 173 6.70 3.72 -5.09
C GLY A 173 6.13 2.40 -5.57
N ALA A 174 5.11 2.50 -6.38
CA ALA A 174 4.46 1.39 -7.04
C ALA A 174 4.31 1.69 -8.53
N ASP A 175 4.61 0.69 -9.36
CA ASP A 175 4.46 0.74 -10.82
C ASP A 175 3.47 -0.37 -11.25
N PRO A 176 2.16 -0.09 -11.25
CA PRO A 176 1.15 -1.03 -11.74
C PRO A 176 1.33 -1.33 -13.24
N ALA A 177 1.17 -2.61 -13.62
CA ALA A 177 1.28 -3.04 -15.01
C ALA A 177 0.01 -2.71 -15.82
N GLY A 178 -0.15 -1.43 -16.15
CA GLY A 178 -1.34 -0.90 -16.81
C GLY A 178 -2.58 -1.00 -15.93
N ALA A 179 -3.74 -1.29 -16.52
CA ALA A 179 -5.00 -1.44 -15.79
C ALA A 179 -5.14 -2.79 -15.04
N ASN A 180 -4.12 -3.65 -15.07
CA ASN A 180 -4.20 -4.98 -14.45
C ASN A 180 -3.95 -4.88 -12.95
N LEU A 181 -5.00 -5.09 -12.16
CA LEU A 181 -4.89 -5.19 -10.70
C LEU A 181 -3.97 -6.34 -10.29
N GLY A 182 -3.20 -6.13 -9.23
CA GLY A 182 -2.32 -7.13 -8.64
C GLY A 182 -1.09 -7.48 -9.47
N ARG A 183 -0.72 -6.67 -10.48
CA ARG A 183 0.48 -6.91 -11.29
C ARG A 183 1.31 -5.64 -11.39
N GLY A 184 2.63 -5.75 -11.26
CA GLY A 184 3.52 -4.60 -11.33
C GLY A 184 4.77 -4.76 -10.48
N THR A 185 5.36 -3.62 -10.11
CA THR A 185 6.53 -3.55 -9.23
C THR A 185 6.21 -2.72 -7.99
N VAL A 186 6.63 -3.20 -6.82
CA VAL A 186 6.75 -2.40 -5.60
C VAL A 186 8.21 -2.05 -5.40
N GLU A 187 8.49 -0.78 -5.19
CA GLU A 187 9.80 -0.27 -4.85
C GLU A 187 9.86 0.12 -3.37
N ILE A 188 10.69 -0.58 -2.62
CA ILE A 188 11.03 -0.22 -1.25
C ILE A 188 12.11 0.86 -1.31
N GLY A 189 11.73 2.10 -1.05
CA GLY A 189 12.64 3.24 -1.10
C GLY A 189 13.49 3.40 0.16
N ARG A 190 14.81 3.30 0.04
CA ARG A 190 15.76 3.50 1.15
C ARG A 190 15.69 4.90 1.76
N GLU A 191 15.23 5.90 1.01
CA GLU A 191 15.04 7.26 1.52
C GLU A 191 14.05 7.30 2.69
N ALA A 192 12.86 6.71 2.53
CA ALA A 192 11.86 6.64 3.59
C ALA A 192 12.37 5.82 4.78
N LEU A 193 13.04 4.70 4.53
CA LEU A 193 13.53 3.85 5.63
C LEU A 193 14.60 4.55 6.46
N ARG A 194 15.50 5.31 5.83
CA ARG A 194 16.52 6.11 6.53
C ARG A 194 15.91 7.24 7.35
N GLN A 195 14.79 7.80 6.89
CA GLN A 195 14.02 8.78 7.66
C GLN A 195 13.25 8.16 8.83
N GLY A 196 13.18 6.82 8.92
CA GLY A 196 12.59 6.10 10.04
C GLY A 196 11.14 5.64 9.82
N TYR A 197 10.65 5.63 8.58
CA TYR A 197 9.35 5.02 8.27
C TYR A 197 9.41 3.49 8.43
N ALA A 198 8.36 2.89 9.00
CA ALA A 198 8.30 1.46 9.23
C ALA A 198 8.26 0.67 7.89
N PRO A 199 9.18 -0.28 7.64
CA PRO A 199 9.25 -1.01 6.37
C PRO A 199 7.93 -1.70 5.98
N ALA A 200 7.25 -2.38 6.92
CA ALA A 200 6.00 -3.06 6.64
C ALA A 200 4.86 -2.10 6.27
N ARG A 201 4.83 -0.88 6.85
CA ARG A 201 3.86 0.15 6.48
C ARG A 201 4.13 0.68 5.07
N VAL A 202 5.40 0.94 4.74
CA VAL A 202 5.80 1.35 3.39
C VAL A 202 5.35 0.30 2.37
N VAL A 203 5.70 -0.97 2.57
CA VAL A 203 5.30 -2.02 1.63
C VAL A 203 3.78 -2.19 1.56
N ALA A 204 3.07 -2.11 2.69
CA ALA A 204 1.60 -2.24 2.70
C ALA A 204 0.92 -1.11 1.91
N HIS A 205 1.49 0.11 1.96
CA HIS A 205 1.04 1.26 1.17
C HIS A 205 1.21 1.00 -0.33
N GLU A 206 2.42 0.62 -0.77
CA GLU A 206 2.68 0.37 -2.19
C GLU A 206 1.89 -0.82 -2.74
N LEU A 207 1.68 -1.86 -1.92
CA LEU A 207 0.78 -2.96 -2.28
C LEU A 207 -0.66 -2.46 -2.47
N GLY A 208 -1.11 -1.49 -1.67
CA GLY A 208 -2.42 -0.87 -1.81
C GLY A 208 -2.65 -0.28 -3.21
N HIS A 209 -1.64 0.38 -3.79
CA HIS A 209 -1.71 0.88 -5.17
C HIS A 209 -1.89 -0.24 -6.20
N LEU A 210 -1.16 -1.34 -6.06
CA LEU A 210 -1.33 -2.51 -6.95
C LEU A 210 -2.68 -3.20 -6.74
N LEU A 211 -3.31 -3.04 -5.58
CA LEU A 211 -4.67 -3.51 -5.30
C LEU A 211 -5.74 -2.49 -5.74
N GLY A 212 -5.34 -1.41 -6.42
CA GLY A 212 -6.23 -0.43 -7.03
C GLY A 212 -6.71 0.66 -6.08
N LEU A 213 -5.89 1.01 -5.08
CA LEU A 213 -6.15 2.15 -4.21
C LEU A 213 -5.31 3.37 -4.61
N GLU A 214 -5.93 4.53 -4.57
CA GLU A 214 -5.23 5.81 -4.70
C GLU A 214 -4.70 6.27 -3.34
N ASP A 215 -3.71 7.16 -3.38
CA ASP A 215 -3.24 7.90 -2.22
C ASP A 215 -4.39 8.67 -1.55
N LYS A 216 -4.33 8.78 -0.22
CA LYS A 216 -5.25 9.56 0.61
C LYS A 216 -4.50 10.52 1.52
N GLN A 217 -3.62 11.29 0.91
CA GLN A 217 -2.80 12.30 1.59
C GLN A 217 -3.47 13.68 1.50
N PRO A 218 -3.45 14.50 2.58
CA PRO A 218 -3.03 14.13 3.93
C PRO A 218 -4.05 13.21 4.63
N GLY A 219 -3.60 12.34 5.53
CA GLY A 219 -4.46 11.45 6.28
C GLY A 219 -3.85 10.92 7.57
N SER A 220 -4.66 10.29 8.42
CA SER A 220 -4.24 9.78 9.73
C SER A 220 -3.53 8.42 9.64
N CYS A 221 -2.89 8.00 10.73
CA CYS A 221 -2.19 6.71 10.83
C CYS A 221 -3.11 5.48 10.65
N SER A 222 -4.42 5.63 10.84
CA SER A 222 -5.38 4.52 10.68
C SER A 222 -5.60 4.11 9.22
N SER A 223 -5.24 4.96 8.26
CA SER A 223 -5.22 4.65 6.82
C SER A 223 -3.81 4.22 6.41
N VAL A 224 -3.71 3.17 5.61
CA VAL A 224 -2.43 2.79 4.98
C VAL A 224 -2.16 3.69 3.78
N MET A 225 -3.20 4.10 3.04
CA MET A 225 -3.09 4.99 1.89
C MET A 225 -2.86 6.47 2.26
N SER A 226 -2.87 6.85 3.55
CA SER A 226 -2.31 8.13 3.99
C SER A 226 -0.78 8.19 3.88
N GLY A 227 -0.14 7.08 3.53
CA GLY A 227 1.28 7.01 3.18
C GLY A 227 2.17 7.64 4.24
N LYS A 228 2.95 8.63 3.80
CA LYS A 228 3.92 9.36 4.63
C LYS A 228 3.31 10.43 5.52
N SER A 229 2.11 10.93 5.21
CA SER A 229 1.51 12.09 5.89
C SER A 229 1.44 12.00 7.43
N PRO A 230 1.14 10.85 8.06
CA PRO A 230 1.11 10.75 9.53
C PRO A 230 2.50 10.68 10.19
N GLY A 231 3.59 10.73 9.40
CA GLY A 231 4.96 10.77 9.89
C GLY A 231 5.50 9.43 10.37
N THR A 232 6.77 9.44 10.79
CA THR A 232 7.58 8.23 11.07
C THR A 232 7.16 7.48 12.33
N ARG A 233 6.44 8.14 13.25
CA ARG A 233 5.85 7.49 14.44
C ARG A 233 4.70 6.57 14.08
N CYS A 234 4.09 6.72 12.90
CA CYS A 234 3.05 5.84 12.44
C CYS A 234 3.63 4.55 11.87
N THR A 235 3.39 3.43 12.55
CA THR A 235 3.87 2.10 12.14
C THR A 235 2.77 1.18 11.63
N ASN A 236 1.51 1.64 11.63
CA ASN A 236 0.35 0.84 11.24
C ASN A 236 0.43 0.43 9.76
N SER A 237 0.51 -0.88 9.50
CA SER A 237 0.48 -1.49 8.15
C SER A 237 -0.88 -2.13 7.81
N ALA A 238 -1.87 -2.03 8.70
CA ALA A 238 -3.19 -2.60 8.51
C ALA A 238 -4.10 -1.63 7.74
N PRO A 239 -4.71 -2.05 6.62
CA PRO A 239 -5.67 -1.23 5.91
C PRO A 239 -6.94 -0.99 6.75
N SER A 240 -7.44 0.23 6.65
CA SER A 240 -8.72 0.65 7.21
C SER A 240 -9.89 -0.08 6.57
N GLY A 241 -11.04 -0.12 7.24
CA GLY A 241 -12.25 -0.74 6.68
C GLY A 241 -12.70 -0.12 5.34
N ALA A 242 -12.42 1.17 5.10
CA ALA A 242 -12.74 1.81 3.82
C ALA A 242 -11.82 1.34 2.68
N GLU A 243 -10.53 1.17 2.95
CA GLU A 243 -9.56 0.62 2.00
C GLU A 243 -9.87 -0.85 1.69
N VAL A 244 -10.20 -1.64 2.73
CA VAL A 244 -10.64 -3.02 2.57
C VAL A 244 -11.85 -3.10 1.65
N ARG A 245 -12.92 -2.34 1.92
CA ARG A 245 -14.13 -2.35 1.06
C ARG A 245 -13.83 -1.99 -0.39
N GLN A 246 -12.91 -1.05 -0.64
CA GLN A 246 -12.55 -0.67 -1.99
C GLN A 246 -11.77 -1.80 -2.69
N VAL A 247 -10.81 -2.45 -2.02
CA VAL A 247 -10.12 -3.61 -2.59
C VAL A 247 -11.11 -4.76 -2.86
N GLU A 248 -12.03 -5.03 -1.94
CA GLU A 248 -13.05 -6.06 -2.16
C GLU A 248 -13.92 -5.76 -3.38
N ALA A 249 -14.27 -4.49 -3.62
CA ALA A 249 -15.00 -4.07 -4.81
C ALA A 249 -14.14 -4.22 -6.08
N ASN A 250 -12.87 -3.79 -6.03
CA ASN A 250 -11.94 -3.90 -7.15
C ASN A 250 -11.75 -5.36 -7.63
N PHE A 251 -11.85 -6.33 -6.72
CA PHE A 251 -11.71 -7.76 -7.01
C PHE A 251 -13.06 -8.53 -6.97
N GLY A 252 -14.20 -7.83 -6.84
CA GLY A 252 -15.48 -8.42 -6.41
C GLY A 252 -16.51 -8.77 -7.48
N ALA A 253 -16.32 -8.36 -8.72
CA ALA A 253 -17.15 -8.77 -9.86
C ALA A 253 -16.38 -8.41 -11.16
N ASP A 254 -16.15 -9.40 -12.02
CA ASP A 254 -15.66 -9.25 -13.40
C ASP A 254 -14.17 -8.91 -13.64
N GLY A 255 -13.25 -9.48 -12.85
CA GLY A 255 -11.83 -9.57 -13.21
C GLY A 255 -11.53 -10.67 -14.23
#